data_AF-A0A4U0RM49-F1
#
_entry.id   AF-A0A4U0RM49-F1
#
_cell.length_a   1.000
_cell.length_b   1.000
_cell.length_c   1.000
_cell.angle_alpha   90.00
_cell.angle_beta   90.00
_cell.angle_gamma   90.00
#
_symmetry.space_group_name_H-M   'P 1'
#
loop_
_entity.id
_entity.type
_entity.pdbx_description
1 polymer ?
#
loop_
_entity_poly.entity_id
_entity_poly.type
_entity_poly.pdbx_seq_one_letter_code
_entity_poly.pdbx_strand_id
1 'polypeptide(L)'
;MPSVIALLECREARAREELESWLEAVREAEEHAVAARQRVDHARIAREEVLRALAEEGEGATRRAENGPGTASAQSRKDDVPSGSVVGPVGTVTAVPVTVRKAVPAGTGGGTDRDPRPPAWRAGLGEEVLSGVYRQVFAVAAAASGPVTVQELTRALGRDATRMNEVEKVRHRAYALEARGWLLRERGGVFRAVAGPAGGLAAPASAAAAAPSSGSA
;
A
#
# COMPACT_ATOMS: atom_id res chain seq x y z
N MET A 1 -27.89 -1.79 50.68
CA MET A 1 -27.27 -0.62 50.01
C MET A 1 -25.77 -0.64 50.32
N PRO A 2 -24.88 -0.60 49.32
CA PRO A 2 -23.46 -0.33 49.58
C PRO A 2 -23.25 1.10 50.08
N SER A 3 -22.15 1.35 50.80
CA SER A 3 -21.79 2.70 51.27
C SER A 3 -21.33 3.59 50.11
N VAL A 4 -21.65 4.89 50.19
CA VAL A 4 -21.18 5.90 49.22
C VAL A 4 -19.65 5.98 49.21
N ILE A 5 -19.01 5.80 50.37
CA ILE A 5 -17.53 5.79 50.48
C ILE A 5 -16.94 4.65 49.65
N ALA A 6 -17.43 3.41 49.82
CA ALA A 6 -16.98 2.25 49.06
C ALA A 6 -17.19 2.39 47.54
N LEU A 7 -18.23 3.12 47.11
CA LEU A 7 -18.45 3.42 45.69
C LEU A 7 -17.41 4.43 45.15
N LEU A 8 -17.03 5.42 45.97
CA LEU A 8 -15.99 6.40 45.61
C LEU A 8 -14.59 5.74 45.60
N GLU A 9 -14.26 4.92 46.60
CA GLU A 9 -13.02 4.14 46.67
C GLU A 9 -12.88 3.20 45.45
N CYS A 10 -13.95 2.49 45.08
CA CYS A 10 -13.97 1.64 43.89
C CYS A 10 -13.78 2.44 42.58
N ARG A 11 -14.37 3.64 42.49
CA ARG A 11 -14.17 4.54 41.34
C ARG A 11 -12.75 5.10 41.28
N GLU A 12 -12.15 5.43 42.43
CA GLU A 12 -10.78 5.91 42.51
C GLU A 12 -9.77 4.80 42.16
N ALA A 13 -9.98 3.58 42.67
CA ALA A 13 -9.15 2.42 42.31
C ALA A 13 -9.12 2.21 40.79
N ARG A 14 -10.29 2.17 40.13
CA ARG A 14 -10.36 2.10 38.67
C ARG A 14 -9.66 3.27 37.97
N ALA A 15 -9.82 4.49 38.46
CA ALA A 15 -9.15 5.65 37.86
C ALA A 15 -7.61 5.59 37.98
N ARG A 16 -7.09 4.95 39.02
CA ARG A 16 -5.66 4.66 39.19
C ARG A 16 -5.20 3.53 38.25
N GLU A 17 -5.96 2.42 38.16
CA GLU A 17 -5.71 1.33 37.19
C GLU A 17 -5.69 1.84 35.74
N GLU A 18 -6.65 2.70 35.37
CA GLU A 18 -6.71 3.36 34.06
C GLU A 18 -5.49 4.26 33.83
N LEU A 19 -5.08 5.07 34.82
CA LEU A 19 -3.88 5.92 34.73
C LEU A 19 -2.59 5.10 34.57
N GLU A 20 -2.41 4.05 35.37
CA GLU A 20 -1.26 3.15 35.29
C GLU A 20 -1.17 2.50 33.90
N SER A 21 -2.30 2.00 33.38
CA SER A 21 -2.37 1.45 32.01
C SER A 21 -1.99 2.47 30.93
N TRP A 22 -2.40 3.74 31.07
CA TRP A 22 -1.98 4.80 30.14
C TRP A 22 -0.48 5.11 30.26
N LEU A 23 0.11 5.09 31.45
CA LEU A 23 1.55 5.29 31.65
C LEU A 23 2.37 4.14 31.05
N GLU A 24 1.89 2.89 31.15
CA GLU A 24 2.51 1.74 30.48
C GLU A 24 2.48 1.90 28.95
N ALA A 25 1.34 2.34 28.39
CA ALA A 25 1.19 2.57 26.95
C ALA A 25 2.07 3.74 26.44
N VAL A 26 2.31 4.77 27.27
CA VAL A 26 3.27 5.85 26.97
C VAL A 26 4.70 5.29 26.93
N ARG A 27 5.10 4.50 27.93
CA ARG A 27 6.42 3.85 27.98
C ARG A 27 6.68 2.97 26.75
N GLU A 28 5.71 2.12 26.37
CA GLU A 28 5.80 1.30 25.14
C GLU A 28 5.92 2.17 23.88
N ALA A 29 5.21 3.31 23.81
CA ALA A 29 5.30 4.24 22.68
C ALA A 29 6.66 4.96 22.60
N GLU A 30 7.27 5.31 23.74
CA GLU A 30 8.62 5.89 23.81
C GLU A 30 9.70 4.89 23.37
N GLU A 31 9.62 3.63 23.81
CA GLU A 31 10.50 2.55 23.33
C GLU A 31 10.40 2.36 21.81
N HIS A 32 9.17 2.35 21.26
CA HIS A 32 8.93 2.32 19.82
C HIS A 32 9.49 3.54 19.09
N ALA A 33 9.43 4.73 19.69
CA ALA A 33 9.98 5.97 19.12
C ALA A 33 11.52 5.95 19.10
N VAL A 34 12.17 5.45 20.15
CA VAL A 34 13.63 5.24 20.20
C VAL A 34 14.06 4.25 19.12
N ALA A 35 13.40 3.09 19.01
CA ALA A 35 13.69 2.10 17.97
C ALA A 35 13.41 2.63 16.55
N ALA A 36 12.40 3.48 16.36
CA ALA A 36 12.14 4.15 15.10
C ALA A 36 13.25 5.15 14.74
N ARG A 37 13.74 5.92 15.71
CA ARG A 37 14.84 6.86 15.50
C ARG A 37 16.15 6.15 15.18
N GLN A 38 16.49 5.07 15.88
CA GLN A 38 17.66 4.23 15.58
C GLN A 38 17.66 3.77 14.11
N ARG A 39 16.52 3.29 13.59
CA ARG A 39 16.39 2.91 12.16
C ARG A 39 16.65 4.08 11.21
N VAL A 40 16.20 5.30 11.55
CA VAL A 40 16.48 6.51 10.74
C VAL A 40 17.96 6.88 10.79
N ASP A 41 18.60 6.82 11.96
CA ASP A 41 20.02 7.12 12.12
C ASP A 41 20.90 6.08 11.40
N HIS A 42 20.54 4.79 11.42
CA HIS A 42 21.22 3.74 10.64
C HIS A 42 21.06 3.95 9.12
N ALA A 43 19.85 4.26 8.65
CA ALA A 43 19.61 4.57 7.24
C ALA A 43 20.32 5.85 6.77
N ARG A 44 20.52 6.82 7.67
CA ARG A 44 21.30 8.03 7.43
C ARG A 44 22.78 7.71 7.21
N ILE A 45 23.38 6.90 8.09
CA ILE A 45 24.77 6.44 7.99
C ILE A 45 25.00 5.69 6.68
N ALA A 46 24.17 4.68 6.37
CA ALA A 46 24.30 3.90 5.14
C ALA A 46 24.20 4.76 3.85
N ARG A 47 23.34 5.80 3.85
CA ARG A 47 23.26 6.77 2.73
C ARG A 47 24.55 7.59 2.61
N GLU A 48 25.14 8.00 3.72
CA GLU A 48 26.36 8.81 3.75
C GLU A 48 27.60 8.00 3.37
N GLU A 49 27.63 6.69 3.67
CA GLU A 49 28.64 5.74 3.21
C GLU A 49 28.55 5.51 1.68
N VAL A 50 27.34 5.27 1.15
CA VAL A 50 27.13 5.11 -0.31
C VAL A 50 27.51 6.39 -1.06
N LEU A 51 27.16 7.57 -0.54
CA LEU A 51 27.54 8.84 -1.14
C LEU A 51 29.07 9.07 -1.13
N ARG A 52 29.79 8.57 -0.12
CA ARG A 52 31.26 8.61 -0.10
C ARG A 52 31.86 7.67 -1.15
N ALA A 53 31.39 6.42 -1.23
CA ALA A 53 31.87 5.46 -2.21
C ALA A 53 31.70 5.96 -3.66
N LEU A 54 30.55 6.57 -3.98
CA LEU A 54 30.31 7.16 -5.31
C LEU A 54 31.22 8.36 -5.62
N ALA A 55 31.64 9.13 -4.61
CA ALA A 55 32.61 10.22 -4.79
C ALA A 55 34.02 9.67 -5.05
N GLU A 56 34.43 8.63 -4.30
CA GLU A 56 35.72 7.95 -4.48
C GLU A 56 35.81 7.22 -5.84
N GLU A 57 34.71 6.61 -6.32
CA GLU A 57 34.61 6.07 -7.69
C GLU A 57 34.71 7.17 -8.76
N GLY A 58 34.06 8.31 -8.54
CA GLY A 58 34.13 9.47 -9.44
C GLY A 58 35.55 10.03 -9.58
N GLU A 59 36.26 10.20 -8.46
CA GLU A 59 37.67 10.61 -8.48
C GLU A 59 38.61 9.52 -9.03
N GLY A 60 38.29 8.24 -8.84
CA GLY A 60 38.99 7.13 -9.48
C GLY A 60 38.85 7.16 -11.01
N ALA A 61 37.66 7.52 -11.51
CA ALA A 61 37.38 7.64 -12.93
C ALA A 61 38.12 8.82 -13.59
N THR A 62 38.14 10.01 -12.96
CA THR A 62 38.87 11.17 -13.50
C THR A 62 40.38 10.91 -13.52
N ARG A 63 40.97 10.47 -12.41
CA ARG A 63 42.42 10.16 -12.34
C ARG A 63 42.85 9.05 -13.30
N ARG A 64 41.95 8.11 -13.64
CA ARG A 64 42.21 7.09 -14.69
C ARG A 64 42.05 7.63 -16.10
N ALA A 65 41.13 8.55 -16.36
CA ALA A 65 41.03 9.23 -17.66
C ALA A 65 42.28 10.09 -17.96
N GLU A 66 42.80 10.79 -16.95
CA GLU A 66 44.00 11.63 -17.05
C GLU A 66 45.31 10.85 -17.24
N ASN A 67 45.32 9.54 -16.97
CA ASN A 67 46.49 8.66 -17.12
C ASN A 67 46.31 7.61 -18.24
N GLY A 68 45.38 7.83 -19.17
CA GLY A 68 45.24 7.01 -20.39
C GLY A 68 46.33 7.34 -21.43
N PRO A 69 46.94 6.33 -22.10
CA PRO A 69 48.02 6.58 -23.06
C PRO A 69 47.51 7.26 -24.33
N GLY A 70 48.31 8.20 -24.86
CA GLY A 70 47.95 8.98 -26.05
C GLY A 70 47.75 8.12 -27.30
N THR A 71 46.64 8.35 -28.01
CA THR A 71 46.31 7.68 -29.27
C THR A 71 47.23 8.15 -30.39
N ALA A 72 48.03 7.24 -30.96
CA ALA A 72 48.95 7.54 -32.05
C ALA A 72 48.76 6.59 -33.24
N SER A 73 48.79 7.16 -34.44
CA SER A 73 48.95 6.52 -35.77
C SER A 73 47.92 5.46 -36.19
N ALA A 74 47.09 5.86 -37.16
CA ALA A 74 46.50 4.93 -38.13
C ALA A 74 47.47 4.68 -39.31
N GLN A 75 47.13 3.68 -40.14
CA GLN A 75 47.74 3.34 -41.44
C GLN A 75 49.15 2.69 -41.44
N SER A 76 49.18 1.38 -41.75
CA SER A 76 49.77 0.92 -43.02
C SER A 76 49.27 -0.48 -43.42
N ARG A 77 49.62 -0.89 -44.63
CA ARG A 77 49.37 -2.17 -45.34
C ARG A 77 49.77 -3.41 -44.50
N LYS A 78 49.30 -4.63 -44.80
CA LYS A 78 49.19 -5.26 -46.14
C LYS A 78 48.26 -6.49 -46.17
N ASP A 79 47.88 -6.87 -47.38
CA ASP A 79 47.03 -8.01 -47.75
C ASP A 79 47.72 -9.39 -47.56
N ASP A 80 46.95 -10.43 -47.18
CA ASP A 80 47.00 -11.77 -47.81
C ASP A 80 45.76 -12.63 -47.47
N VAL A 81 45.47 -13.67 -48.29
CA VAL A 81 44.16 -14.37 -48.47
C VAL A 81 44.41 -15.83 -48.97
N PRO A 82 43.49 -16.86 -48.93
CA PRO A 82 42.11 -17.00 -48.44
C PRO A 82 42.04 -17.93 -47.18
N SER A 83 41.15 -18.90 -46.88
CA SER A 83 39.97 -19.56 -47.51
C SER A 83 39.20 -20.39 -46.45
N GLY A 84 37.94 -20.84 -46.61
CA GLY A 84 36.91 -20.55 -47.61
C GLY A 84 35.82 -21.65 -47.71
N SER A 85 34.58 -21.29 -48.08
CA SER A 85 33.43 -22.18 -48.43
C SER A 85 32.85 -23.05 -47.27
N VAL A 86 31.61 -23.56 -47.27
CA VAL A 86 30.52 -23.72 -48.28
C VAL A 86 29.13 -23.50 -47.60
N VAL A 87 28.04 -23.47 -48.39
CA VAL A 87 26.58 -23.66 -48.10
C VAL A 87 25.81 -22.72 -47.16
N GLY A 88 24.67 -22.21 -47.68
CA GLY A 88 23.39 -22.08 -46.95
C GLY A 88 22.43 -23.21 -47.38
N PRO A 89 21.09 -23.02 -47.53
CA PRO A 89 20.27 -21.82 -47.26
C PRO A 89 18.89 -22.16 -46.60
N VAL A 90 17.92 -21.21 -46.66
CA VAL A 90 16.46 -21.36 -46.46
C VAL A 90 15.91 -21.45 -45.02
N GLY A 91 14.81 -20.72 -44.74
CA GLY A 91 13.96 -20.94 -43.55
C GLY A 91 13.07 -19.74 -43.14
N THR A 92 11.96 -19.46 -43.84
CA THR A 92 11.09 -18.29 -43.56
C THR A 92 9.72 -18.68 -42.98
N VAL A 93 9.48 -18.36 -41.70
CA VAL A 93 8.16 -18.35 -40.99
C VAL A 93 8.28 -17.28 -39.88
N THR A 94 7.49 -16.21 -39.70
CA THR A 94 6.05 -15.88 -39.85
C THR A 94 5.26 -15.99 -38.53
N ALA A 95 4.81 -14.83 -38.04
CA ALA A 95 3.68 -14.55 -37.13
C ALA A 95 3.59 -15.16 -35.71
N VAL A 96 3.11 -14.33 -34.78
CA VAL A 96 2.59 -14.70 -33.45
C VAL A 96 1.16 -15.29 -33.59
N PRO A 97 0.66 -16.08 -32.62
CA PRO A 97 -0.17 -15.42 -31.59
C PRO A 97 -0.01 -15.96 -30.17
N VAL A 98 -0.54 -15.18 -29.23
CA VAL A 98 -0.55 -15.40 -27.77
C VAL A 98 -1.29 -16.68 -27.37
N THR A 99 -0.72 -17.43 -26.42
CA THR A 99 -1.50 -18.31 -25.53
C THR A 99 -1.19 -17.94 -24.07
N VAL A 100 -2.14 -17.30 -23.38
CA VAL A 100 -1.99 -16.95 -21.95
C VAL A 100 -2.08 -18.23 -21.12
N ARG A 101 -0.94 -18.70 -20.61
CA ARG A 101 -0.90 -19.80 -19.65
C ARG A 101 -1.32 -19.29 -18.27
N LYS A 102 -2.27 -19.98 -17.63
CA LYS A 102 -2.65 -19.74 -16.24
C LYS A 102 -1.44 -20.03 -15.33
N ALA A 103 -0.80 -18.98 -14.82
CA ALA A 103 0.32 -19.10 -13.90
C ALA A 103 0.11 -18.18 -12.68
N VAL A 104 -0.19 -18.79 -11.55
CA VAL A 104 0.14 -18.22 -10.23
C VAL A 104 1.51 -18.78 -9.86
N PRO A 105 2.47 -17.92 -9.53
CA PRO A 105 3.26 -18.14 -8.33
C PRO A 105 3.28 -16.90 -7.43
N ALA A 106 3.68 -17.09 -6.18
CA ALA A 106 3.72 -16.03 -5.17
C ALA A 106 4.83 -15.00 -5.45
N GLY A 107 4.51 -13.71 -5.28
CA GLY A 107 5.49 -12.63 -5.18
C GLY A 107 5.73 -12.25 -3.72
N THR A 108 6.63 -12.96 -3.03
CA THR A 108 7.10 -12.57 -1.69
C THR A 108 8.04 -11.36 -1.79
N GLY A 109 7.46 -10.17 -1.98
CA GLY A 109 8.15 -8.90 -2.04
C GLY A 109 8.31 -8.25 -0.66
N GLY A 110 9.24 -8.75 0.15
CA GLY A 110 9.55 -8.17 1.45
C GLY A 110 10.31 -6.84 1.32
N GLY A 111 9.60 -5.73 1.19
CA GLY A 111 10.18 -4.38 1.18
C GLY A 111 9.36 -3.41 2.02
N THR A 112 10.02 -2.57 2.83
CA THR A 112 9.38 -1.53 3.65
C THR A 112 9.03 -0.29 2.81
N ASP A 113 8.45 -0.50 1.63
CA ASP A 113 7.99 0.60 0.78
C ASP A 113 6.67 1.16 1.30
N ARG A 114 6.54 2.49 1.25
CA ARG A 114 5.40 3.20 1.78
C ARG A 114 4.34 3.27 0.70
N ASP A 115 3.40 2.31 0.70
CA ASP A 115 2.23 2.20 -0.21
C ASP A 115 1.97 3.54 -0.92
N PRO A 116 2.26 3.66 -2.24
CA PRO A 116 2.27 4.96 -2.90
C PRO A 116 0.93 5.66 -2.73
N ARG A 117 1.00 6.95 -2.36
CA ARG A 117 -0.16 7.77 -1.96
C ARG A 117 -1.27 7.65 -3.00
N PRO A 118 -2.53 7.35 -2.59
CA PRO A 118 -3.63 7.16 -3.53
C PRO A 118 -3.82 8.41 -4.41
N PRO A 119 -4.03 8.24 -5.73
CA PRO A 119 -4.35 9.34 -6.62
C PRO A 119 -5.73 9.92 -6.27
N ALA A 120 -6.10 11.07 -6.85
CA ALA A 120 -7.46 11.58 -6.70
C ALA A 120 -8.46 10.66 -7.45
N TRP A 121 -9.56 10.31 -6.80
CA TRP A 121 -10.62 9.50 -7.41
C TRP A 121 -11.32 10.26 -8.54
N ARG A 122 -11.75 9.52 -9.56
CA ARG A 122 -12.50 9.98 -10.72
C ARG A 122 -13.38 8.83 -11.21
N ALA A 123 -14.54 9.13 -11.78
CA ALA A 123 -15.38 8.12 -12.43
C ALA A 123 -14.58 7.34 -13.48
N GLY A 124 -14.69 6.01 -13.46
CA GLY A 124 -13.92 5.10 -14.31
C GLY A 124 -12.64 4.52 -13.68
N LEU A 125 -12.20 5.00 -12.51
CA LEU A 125 -11.14 4.36 -11.73
C LEU A 125 -11.72 3.31 -10.77
N GLY A 126 -11.20 2.08 -10.81
CA GLY A 126 -11.50 1.03 -9.85
C GLY A 126 -10.37 0.84 -8.81
N GLU A 127 -10.51 -0.20 -7.99
CA GLU A 127 -9.58 -0.48 -6.89
C GLU A 127 -8.18 -0.92 -7.35
N GLU A 128 -8.05 -1.40 -8.58
CA GLU A 128 -6.79 -1.86 -9.19
C GLU A 128 -5.69 -0.78 -9.26
N VAL A 129 -6.08 0.50 -9.19
CA VAL A 129 -5.18 1.67 -9.18
C VAL A 129 -4.67 1.98 -7.75
N LEU A 130 -5.25 1.37 -6.72
CA LEU A 130 -4.79 1.49 -5.34
C LEU A 130 -3.70 0.45 -5.03
N SER A 131 -2.73 0.88 -4.21
CA SER A 131 -1.60 0.08 -3.76
C SER A 131 -1.87 -0.61 -2.41
N GLY A 132 -1.31 -1.80 -2.22
CA GLY A 132 -1.22 -2.55 -0.96
C GLY A 132 -2.38 -2.34 0.01
N VAL A 133 -2.12 -1.73 1.17
CA VAL A 133 -3.12 -1.57 2.24
C VAL A 133 -4.24 -0.61 1.84
N TYR A 134 -4.00 0.39 0.98
CA TYR A 134 -5.06 1.27 0.49
C TYR A 134 -6.10 0.51 -0.34
N ARG A 135 -5.65 -0.42 -1.20
CA ARG A 135 -6.58 -1.27 -1.96
C ARG A 135 -7.41 -2.15 -1.04
N GLN A 136 -6.77 -2.78 -0.05
CA GLN A 136 -7.45 -3.64 0.91
C GLN A 136 -8.52 -2.87 1.71
N VAL A 137 -8.22 -1.66 2.19
CA VAL A 137 -9.19 -0.81 2.91
C VAL A 137 -10.38 -0.45 2.02
N PHE A 138 -10.14 -0.07 0.76
CA PHE A 138 -11.21 0.27 -0.19
C PHE A 138 -12.05 -0.96 -0.58
N ALA A 139 -11.42 -2.09 -0.89
CA ALA A 139 -12.10 -3.33 -1.28
C ALA A 139 -13.07 -3.80 -0.19
N VAL A 140 -12.67 -3.75 1.08
CA VAL A 140 -13.55 -4.05 2.22
C VAL A 140 -14.70 -3.03 2.32
N ALA A 141 -14.42 -1.73 2.14
CA ALA A 141 -15.44 -0.68 2.16
C ALA A 141 -16.41 -0.71 0.96
N ALA A 142 -16.03 -1.35 -0.14
CA ALA A 142 -16.83 -1.54 -1.35
C ALA A 142 -17.63 -2.86 -1.33
N ALA A 143 -17.09 -3.91 -0.71
CA ALA A 143 -17.79 -5.17 -0.46
C ALA A 143 -18.84 -5.07 0.64
N ALA A 144 -18.79 -4.04 1.49
CA ALA A 144 -19.79 -3.77 2.51
C ALA A 144 -21.05 -3.12 1.93
N SER A 145 -22.22 -3.72 2.16
CA SER A 145 -23.52 -3.22 1.69
C SER A 145 -24.01 -1.90 2.32
N GLY A 146 -23.20 -1.27 3.19
CA GLY A 146 -23.56 -0.07 3.96
C GLY A 146 -22.33 0.60 4.58
N PRO A 147 -22.53 1.71 5.33
CA PRO A 147 -21.43 2.43 5.97
C PRO A 147 -20.74 1.56 7.02
N VAL A 148 -19.41 1.53 7.01
CA VAL A 148 -18.58 0.74 7.92
C VAL A 148 -17.72 1.62 8.84
N THR A 149 -17.62 1.23 10.10
CA THR A 149 -16.71 1.85 11.07
C THR A 149 -15.26 1.45 10.80
N VAL A 150 -14.32 2.24 11.34
CA VAL A 150 -12.89 1.88 11.35
C VAL A 150 -12.64 0.54 12.04
N GLN A 151 -13.40 0.19 13.08
CA GLN A 151 -13.24 -1.09 13.78
C GLN A 151 -13.66 -2.28 12.90
N GLU A 152 -14.75 -2.15 12.14
CA GLU A 152 -15.19 -3.18 11.18
C GLU A 152 -14.20 -3.32 10.03
N LEU A 153 -13.72 -2.21 9.46
CA LEU A 153 -12.62 -2.21 8.49
C LEU A 153 -11.38 -2.93 9.06
N THR A 154 -11.01 -2.67 10.31
CA THR A 154 -9.86 -3.31 10.97
C THR A 154 -10.07 -4.81 11.11
N ARG A 155 -11.24 -5.26 11.60
CA ARG A 155 -11.59 -6.69 11.74
C ARG A 155 -11.58 -7.41 10.39
N ALA A 156 -12.20 -6.82 9.37
CA ALA A 156 -12.30 -7.42 8.04
C ALA A 156 -10.96 -7.46 7.28
N LEU A 157 -10.00 -6.59 7.64
CA LEU A 157 -8.59 -6.68 7.20
C LEU A 157 -7.79 -7.78 7.92
N GLY A 158 -8.42 -8.62 8.74
CA GLY A 158 -7.76 -9.63 9.58
C GLY A 158 -6.91 -9.02 10.69
N ARG A 159 -7.11 -7.73 11.02
CA ARG A 159 -6.37 -7.01 12.06
C ARG A 159 -7.16 -6.99 13.35
N ASP A 160 -6.40 -6.92 14.44
CA ASP A 160 -6.93 -6.82 15.79
C ASP A 160 -7.50 -5.43 16.06
N ALA A 161 -8.83 -5.34 16.11
CA ALA A 161 -9.53 -4.10 16.41
C ALA A 161 -9.63 -3.76 17.91
N THR A 162 -9.04 -4.57 18.80
CA THR A 162 -8.86 -4.21 20.22
C THR A 162 -7.59 -3.39 20.41
N ARG A 163 -6.52 -3.68 19.64
CA ARG A 163 -5.29 -2.88 19.61
C ARG A 163 -5.51 -1.56 18.87
N MET A 164 -5.66 -0.47 19.63
CA MET A 164 -5.88 0.88 19.10
C MET A 164 -4.83 1.33 18.07
N ASN A 165 -3.58 0.85 18.17
CA ASN A 165 -2.53 1.09 17.18
C ASN A 165 -2.91 0.59 15.76
N GLU A 166 -3.52 -0.60 15.64
CA GLU A 166 -4.00 -1.10 14.34
C GLU A 166 -5.25 -0.37 13.86
N VAL A 167 -6.18 -0.03 14.78
CA VAL A 167 -7.37 0.78 14.46
C VAL A 167 -6.96 2.15 13.93
N GLU A 168 -5.97 2.82 14.53
CA GLU A 168 -5.51 4.14 14.10
C GLU A 168 -4.69 4.07 12.79
N LYS A 169 -3.90 3.01 12.58
CA LYS A 169 -3.29 2.73 11.27
C LYS A 169 -4.35 2.64 10.17
N VAL A 170 -5.44 1.91 10.41
CA VAL A 170 -6.56 1.79 9.45
C VAL A 170 -7.30 3.13 9.31
N ARG A 171 -7.55 3.86 10.40
CA ARG A 171 -8.16 5.20 10.39
C ARG A 171 -7.38 6.17 9.50
N HIS A 172 -6.05 6.23 9.64
CA HIS A 172 -5.20 7.10 8.84
C HIS A 172 -5.25 6.75 7.33
N ARG A 173 -5.37 5.46 6.99
CA ARG A 173 -5.54 5.04 5.59
C ARG A 173 -6.93 5.38 5.04
N ALA A 174 -7.99 5.23 5.84
CA ALA A 174 -9.34 5.64 5.48
C ALA A 174 -9.44 7.17 5.28
N TYR A 175 -8.88 7.98 6.17
CA TYR A 175 -8.82 9.45 5.99
C TYR A 175 -8.01 9.87 4.76
N ALA A 176 -6.91 9.18 4.44
CA ALA A 176 -6.14 9.47 3.23
C ALA A 176 -6.86 9.06 1.92
N LEU A 177 -7.84 8.14 1.99
CA LEU A 177 -8.75 7.81 0.89
C LEU A 177 -9.93 8.80 0.80
N GLU A 178 -10.51 9.21 1.93
CA GLU A 178 -11.52 10.28 2.02
C GLU A 178 -10.99 11.60 1.44
N ALA A 179 -9.81 12.05 1.87
CA ALA A 179 -9.14 13.26 1.36
C ALA A 179 -8.70 13.16 -0.11
N ARG A 180 -8.97 12.04 -0.78
CA ARG A 180 -8.77 11.79 -2.21
C ARG A 180 -10.06 11.45 -2.96
N GLY A 181 -11.21 11.43 -2.29
CA GLY A 181 -12.51 11.15 -2.89
C GLY A 181 -12.82 9.67 -3.15
N TRP A 182 -12.06 8.74 -2.55
CA TRP A 182 -12.33 7.29 -2.67
C TRP A 182 -13.35 6.79 -1.64
N LEU A 183 -13.43 7.43 -0.48
CA LEU A 183 -14.43 7.13 0.56
C LEU A 183 -15.26 8.38 0.87
N LEU A 184 -16.55 8.20 1.10
CA LEU A 184 -17.40 9.21 1.75
C LEU A 184 -17.43 8.92 3.25
N ARG A 185 -17.30 9.97 4.07
CA ARG A 185 -17.47 9.89 5.52
C ARG A 185 -18.83 10.46 5.92
N GLU A 186 -19.71 9.61 6.41
CA GLU A 186 -21.04 10.03 6.86
C GLU A 186 -21.01 10.55 8.31
N ARG A 187 -22.11 11.18 8.76
CA ARG A 187 -22.23 11.62 10.16
C ARG A 187 -22.10 10.42 11.10
N GLY A 188 -21.18 10.53 12.07
CA GLY A 188 -20.79 9.43 12.97
C GLY A 188 -19.39 8.88 12.70
N GLY A 189 -18.75 9.23 11.57
CA GLY A 189 -17.38 8.77 11.28
C GLY A 189 -17.29 7.34 10.74
N VAL A 190 -18.41 6.85 10.18
CA VAL A 190 -18.46 5.68 9.31
C VAL A 190 -18.08 6.07 7.88
N PHE A 191 -17.52 5.12 7.13
CA PHE A 191 -17.04 5.30 5.77
C PHE A 191 -17.85 4.43 4.79
N ARG A 192 -18.10 4.94 3.59
CA ARG A 192 -18.68 4.22 2.46
C ARG A 192 -17.76 4.38 1.24
N ALA A 193 -17.55 3.33 0.45
CA ALA A 193 -16.85 3.49 -0.82
C ALA A 193 -17.60 4.43 -1.78
N VAL A 194 -16.85 5.32 -2.44
CA VAL A 194 -17.35 6.00 -3.64
C VAL A 194 -17.36 4.99 -4.76
N ALA A 195 -18.53 4.76 -5.37
CA ALA A 195 -18.72 3.68 -6.33
C ALA A 195 -17.86 3.87 -7.60
N GLY A 196 -16.81 3.05 -7.70
CA GLY A 196 -16.06 2.83 -8.93
C GLY A 196 -16.88 2.09 -10.00
N PRO A 197 -16.31 1.82 -11.19
CA PRO A 197 -17.06 1.44 -12.39
C PRO A 197 -17.87 0.14 -12.35
N ALA A 198 -17.77 -0.68 -11.29
CA ALA A 198 -18.68 -1.79 -11.03
C ALA A 198 -20.03 -1.30 -10.45
N GLY A 199 -20.69 -0.38 -11.15
CA GLY A 199 -21.89 0.36 -10.71
C GLY A 199 -23.20 -0.46 -10.70
N GLY A 200 -23.23 -1.56 -9.95
CA GLY A 200 -24.44 -2.34 -9.71
C GLY A 200 -25.29 -1.75 -8.57
N LEU A 201 -26.28 -0.91 -8.89
CA LEU A 201 -27.24 -0.45 -7.89
C LEU A 201 -28.13 -1.60 -7.40
N ALA A 202 -27.96 -1.97 -6.13
CA ALA A 202 -29.04 -2.55 -5.33
C ALA A 202 -29.98 -1.43 -4.83
N ALA A 203 -30.60 -0.70 -5.77
CA ALA A 203 -31.73 0.16 -5.43
C ALA A 203 -32.92 -0.72 -4.98
N PRO A 204 -33.74 -0.29 -4.00
CA PRO A 204 -34.86 -1.09 -3.50
C PRO A 204 -36.02 -1.16 -4.52
N ALA A 205 -35.87 -2.03 -5.51
CA ALA A 205 -36.87 -2.30 -6.54
C ALA A 205 -37.97 -3.27 -6.06
N SER A 206 -38.81 -2.80 -5.14
CA SER A 206 -40.15 -3.36 -4.90
C SER A 206 -41.18 -2.27 -5.16
N ALA A 207 -41.87 -2.36 -6.28
CA ALA A 207 -42.75 -1.32 -6.78
C ALA A 207 -44.08 -1.21 -6.01
N ALA A 208 -44.64 -0.01 -5.98
CA ALA A 208 -46.02 0.21 -5.55
C ALA A 208 -47.01 -0.18 -6.67
N ALA A 209 -47.48 -1.43 -6.64
CA ALA A 209 -48.67 -1.91 -7.36
C ALA A 209 -49.12 -3.25 -6.74
N ALA A 210 -50.40 -3.51 -6.45
CA ALA A 210 -51.57 -2.65 -6.52
C ALA A 210 -52.59 -3.02 -5.44
N ALA A 211 -53.44 -2.08 -5.05
CA ALA A 211 -54.75 -2.41 -4.50
C ALA A 211 -55.70 -2.78 -5.65
N PRO A 212 -56.59 -3.75 -5.43
CA PRO A 212 -58.00 -3.44 -5.62
C PRO A 212 -58.87 -3.86 -4.42
N SER A 213 -60.06 -3.27 -4.35
CA SER A 213 -61.06 -3.46 -3.29
C SER A 213 -61.94 -4.70 -3.50
N SER A 214 -62.18 -5.45 -2.42
CA SER A 214 -63.42 -6.21 -2.15
C SER A 214 -63.53 -6.42 -0.62
N GLY A 215 -64.69 -6.34 0.04
CA GLY A 215 -66.02 -5.97 -0.45
C GLY A 215 -67.06 -7.07 -0.23
N SER A 216 -67.56 -7.20 1.01
CA SER A 216 -68.52 -8.23 1.46
C SER A 216 -68.01 -9.69 1.41
N ALA A 217 -68.61 -10.63 2.16
CA ALA A 217 -69.79 -10.55 3.03
C ALA A 217 -69.50 -11.07 4.45
#